data_AF-A0A317E2B5-F1
#
_entry.id   AF-A0A317E2B5-F1
#
_cell.length_a   1.000
_cell.length_b   1.000
_cell.length_c   1.000
_cell.angle_alpha   90.00
_cell.angle_beta   90.00
_cell.angle_gamma   90.00
#
_symmetry.space_group_name_H-M   'P 1'
#
loop_
_entity.id
_entity.type
_entity.pdbx_description
1 polymer ?
#
loop_
_entity_poly.entity_id
_entity_poly.type
_entity_poly.pdbx_seq_one_letter_code
_entity_poly.pdbx_strand_id
1 'polypeptide(L)'
;MAARLLEIRRIALPVRPFDLGKASFDGGNFDGGRELRLSLGIGSGLSRRFGDPPGRLYAITDRGPNIPCDEASAILGLGADILCAGDGEAKIFPQPAFQPSIVTIEIAATRVRLAARLPLRDAKGLPLSGLPNPREGEAAPGIEQAFDTRGAPLDPDPGGVDTESVAAAADGTFWAGEEYGPSLLHIAADGTVMERIVPKGVGRFYKKAPYPVRERLPEVFARRRLNRGFEGLTLSPDGRHLHFMTQSALAHPDAGVTDWSRNIRLVTFDVKKREVECEHLYRLERPDAYRGDKGARRKDVKIGDMCSFGPYDLLVVERVENASKIFHIRLTADQRLAPEWLDLDRRPTLEETDGRALRKAQIPVLEKRLILDSDRDKGLPPKIEGLSWFDERTLVVIDDDDFGIKGARSAVHVLRFDEPLI
;
A
#
# COMPACT_ATOMS: atom_id res chain seq x y z
N MET A 1 24.29 1.23 21.68
CA MET A 1 24.01 2.58 21.14
C MET A 1 22.87 2.41 20.14
N ALA A 2 22.35 3.48 19.53
CA ALA A 2 21.42 3.30 18.41
C ALA A 2 22.26 3.16 17.13
N ALA A 3 21.92 2.19 16.28
CA ALA A 3 22.59 1.97 15.01
C ALA A 3 22.62 3.25 14.17
N ARG A 4 23.78 3.61 13.66
CA ARG A 4 23.98 4.84 12.88
C ARG A 4 24.06 4.50 11.40
N LEU A 5 23.32 5.27 10.60
CA LEU A 5 23.38 5.19 9.15
C LEU A 5 24.77 5.61 8.65
N LEU A 6 25.41 4.73 7.87
CA LEU A 6 26.72 4.95 7.27
C LEU A 6 26.62 5.39 5.82
N GLU A 7 25.72 4.77 5.06
CA GLU A 7 25.64 4.92 3.61
C GLU A 7 24.19 4.80 3.13
N ILE A 8 23.81 5.66 2.19
CA ILE A 8 22.64 5.50 1.34
C ILE A 8 23.13 5.33 -0.09
N ARG A 9 22.87 4.17 -0.68
CA ARG A 9 23.21 3.89 -2.07
C ARG A 9 21.95 3.79 -2.92
N ARG A 10 21.75 4.77 -3.79
CA ARG A 10 20.68 4.76 -4.81
C ARG A 10 21.12 3.95 -6.03
N ILE A 11 20.28 3.01 -6.46
CA ILE A 11 20.47 2.18 -7.63
C ILE A 11 19.22 2.33 -8.51
N ALA A 12 19.38 2.99 -9.65
CA ALA A 12 18.27 3.16 -10.60
C ALA A 12 17.82 1.80 -11.17
N LEU A 13 16.52 1.64 -11.39
CA LEU A 13 16.01 0.52 -12.17
C LEU A 13 16.45 0.66 -13.64
N PRO A 14 16.90 -0.41 -14.29
CA PRO A 14 17.24 -0.35 -15.71
C PRO A 14 15.95 -0.16 -16.54
N VAL A 15 16.01 0.60 -17.64
CA VAL A 15 14.83 0.85 -18.49
C VAL A 15 14.18 -0.47 -18.93
N ARG A 16 14.98 -1.41 -19.45
CA ARG A 16 14.52 -2.79 -19.66
C ARG A 16 15.01 -3.65 -18.50
N PRO A 17 14.18 -4.55 -17.94
CA PRO A 17 12.84 -4.96 -18.40
C PRO A 17 11.66 -4.20 -17.74
N PHE A 18 11.88 -3.03 -17.14
CA PHE A 18 10.86 -2.25 -16.42
C PHE A 18 10.09 -1.24 -17.31
N ASP A 19 10.05 -1.45 -18.63
CA ASP A 19 9.35 -0.59 -19.59
C ASP A 19 8.02 -1.27 -19.96
N LEU A 20 6.89 -0.59 -19.71
CA LEU A 20 5.56 -1.05 -20.13
C LEU A 20 5.15 -0.55 -21.53
N GLY A 21 6.02 0.22 -22.17
CA GLY A 21 5.78 0.77 -23.49
C GLY A 21 4.96 2.05 -23.44
N LYS A 22 4.15 2.28 -24.47
CA LYS A 22 3.37 3.51 -24.64
C LYS A 22 1.88 3.25 -24.47
N ALA A 23 1.18 4.24 -23.92
CA ALA A 23 -0.27 4.35 -24.00
C ALA A 23 -0.64 5.56 -24.85
N SER A 24 -1.55 5.36 -25.80
CA SER A 24 -2.01 6.37 -26.74
C SER A 24 -3.44 6.82 -26.38
N PHE A 25 -3.63 8.13 -26.42
CA PHE A 25 -4.91 8.80 -26.16
C PHE A 25 -5.40 9.39 -27.48
N ASP A 26 -5.84 8.47 -28.35
CA ASP A 26 -6.18 8.76 -29.73
C ASP A 26 -7.62 8.24 -29.97
N GLY A 27 -8.63 9.10 -29.77
CA GLY A 27 -10.03 8.78 -30.05
C GLY A 27 -11.03 9.79 -29.46
N GLY A 28 -12.04 10.19 -30.26
CA GLY A 28 -13.05 11.19 -29.88
C GLY A 28 -12.84 12.57 -30.54
N ASN A 29 -13.60 13.59 -30.10
CA ASN A 29 -13.69 14.97 -30.63
C ASN A 29 -12.43 15.84 -30.42
N PHE A 30 -11.23 15.27 -30.30
CA PHE A 30 -10.02 15.99 -29.88
C PHE A 30 -8.85 15.67 -30.81
N ASP A 31 -8.40 16.68 -31.57
CA ASP A 31 -7.27 16.56 -32.48
C ASP A 31 -5.93 16.61 -31.72
N GLY A 32 -4.98 15.74 -32.09
CA GLY A 32 -3.56 15.91 -31.71
C GLY A 32 -2.91 14.84 -30.83
N GLY A 33 -3.44 13.60 -30.83
CA GLY A 33 -2.90 12.35 -30.24
C GLY A 33 -1.77 12.46 -29.21
N ARG A 34 -2.06 12.06 -27.96
CA ARG A 34 -1.09 12.11 -26.85
C ARG A 34 -0.56 10.74 -26.53
N GLU A 35 0.75 10.63 -26.32
CA GLU A 35 1.40 9.39 -25.87
C GLU A 35 2.05 9.57 -24.50
N LEU A 36 1.82 8.60 -23.60
CA LEU A 36 2.58 8.46 -22.35
C LEU A 36 3.48 7.23 -22.45
N ARG A 37 4.72 7.33 -21.96
CA ARG A 37 5.62 6.19 -21.81
C ARG A 37 5.64 5.71 -20.37
N LEU A 38 5.18 4.49 -20.16
CA LEU A 38 4.92 3.92 -18.85
C LEU A 38 6.07 3.00 -18.41
N SER A 39 6.42 3.05 -17.13
CA SER A 39 7.30 2.09 -16.46
C SER A 39 6.50 1.06 -15.67
N LEU A 40 7.09 -0.10 -15.40
CA LEU A 40 6.54 -1.08 -14.47
C LEU A 40 6.73 -0.54 -13.05
N GLY A 41 5.68 0.01 -12.45
CA GLY A 41 5.65 0.41 -11.05
C GLY A 41 5.74 -0.83 -10.15
N ILE A 42 6.79 -0.92 -9.34
CA ILE A 42 7.04 -2.03 -8.40
C ILE A 42 7.17 -1.52 -6.95
N GLY A 43 6.81 -0.25 -6.72
CA GLY A 43 7.07 0.47 -5.49
C GLY A 43 6.03 0.23 -4.40
N SER A 44 4.91 -0.40 -4.73
CA SER A 44 3.72 -0.57 -3.89
C SER A 44 3.90 -1.65 -2.81
N GLY A 45 5.12 -1.85 -2.31
CA GLY A 45 5.44 -2.81 -1.26
C GLY A 45 6.66 -3.66 -1.55
N LEU A 46 7.43 -3.97 -0.51
CA LEU A 46 8.67 -4.73 -0.62
C LEU A 46 8.83 -5.74 0.51
N SER A 47 9.21 -6.96 0.16
CA SER A 47 9.38 -8.03 1.13
C SER A 47 10.63 -8.84 0.89
N ARG A 48 11.11 -9.47 1.96
CA ARG A 48 12.03 -10.58 1.89
C ARG A 48 11.42 -11.80 2.58
N ARG A 49 11.57 -12.95 1.93
CA ARG A 49 11.30 -14.25 2.54
C ARG A 49 12.41 -14.60 3.53
N PHE A 50 12.03 -14.95 4.77
CA PHE A 50 12.97 -15.50 5.73
C PHE A 50 13.60 -16.79 5.19
N GLY A 51 14.94 -16.85 5.20
CA GLY A 51 15.71 -17.97 4.64
C GLY A 51 16.21 -17.78 3.21
N ASP A 52 15.65 -16.84 2.43
CA ASP A 52 16.23 -16.48 1.12
C ASP A 52 17.61 -15.83 1.31
N PRO A 53 18.53 -15.86 0.34
CA PRO A 53 19.81 -15.17 0.43
C PRO A 53 19.64 -13.63 0.43
N PRO A 54 20.56 -12.87 1.05
CA PRO A 54 20.60 -11.41 0.92
C PRO A 54 20.58 -10.92 -0.52
N GLY A 55 19.79 -9.88 -0.75
CA GLY A 55 19.61 -9.24 -2.04
C GLY A 55 18.52 -9.82 -2.94
N ARG A 56 17.89 -10.96 -2.59
CA ARG A 56 16.65 -11.38 -3.24
C ARG A 56 15.44 -10.81 -2.49
N LEU A 57 14.68 -9.94 -3.16
CA LEU A 57 13.48 -9.30 -2.63
C LEU A 57 12.29 -9.52 -3.56
N TYR A 58 11.10 -9.41 -3.00
CA TYR A 58 9.81 -9.50 -3.69
C TYR A 58 9.13 -8.15 -3.57
N ALA A 59 9.01 -7.47 -4.70
CA ALA A 59 8.21 -6.27 -4.85
C ALA A 59 6.82 -6.64 -5.38
N ILE A 60 5.87 -5.73 -5.30
CA ILE A 60 4.53 -5.90 -5.89
C ILE A 60 4.14 -4.65 -6.67
N THR A 61 3.36 -4.83 -7.73
CA THR A 61 2.76 -3.73 -8.49
C THR A 61 1.36 -3.45 -7.93
N ASP A 62 0.86 -2.23 -8.04
CA ASP A 62 -0.56 -1.92 -7.77
C ASP A 62 -1.50 -2.38 -8.91
N ARG A 63 -2.70 -1.78 -8.98
CA ARG A 63 -3.71 -1.90 -10.06
C ARG A 63 -3.23 -1.56 -11.49
N GLY A 64 -2.04 -1.02 -11.67
CA GLY A 64 -1.49 -0.59 -12.94
C GLY A 64 -1.61 0.91 -13.19
N PRO A 65 -1.11 1.37 -14.36
CA PRO A 65 -1.13 2.77 -14.74
C PRO A 65 -2.54 3.36 -14.61
N ASN A 66 -2.68 4.42 -13.83
CA ASN A 66 -3.94 5.12 -13.62
C ASN A 66 -3.72 6.63 -13.43
N ILE A 67 -4.59 7.47 -13.97
CA ILE A 67 -4.50 8.93 -13.92
C ILE A 67 -5.76 9.47 -13.25
N PRO A 68 -5.65 10.23 -12.14
CA PRO A 68 -6.78 10.97 -11.58
C PRO A 68 -7.37 11.92 -12.63
N CYS A 69 -8.69 11.92 -12.78
CA CYS A 69 -9.36 12.70 -13.83
C CYS A 69 -9.19 14.22 -13.65
N ASP A 70 -9.09 14.69 -12.40
CA ASP A 70 -8.79 16.09 -12.07
C ASP A 70 -7.35 16.51 -12.46
N GLU A 71 -6.41 15.57 -12.53
CA GLU A 71 -5.03 15.79 -12.99
C GLU A 71 -4.85 15.60 -14.51
N ALA A 72 -5.83 15.01 -15.21
CA ALA A 72 -5.72 14.69 -16.63
C ALA A 72 -5.39 15.91 -17.50
N SER A 73 -5.92 17.10 -17.18
CA SER A 73 -5.61 18.32 -17.92
C SER A 73 -4.14 18.74 -17.77
N ALA A 74 -3.54 18.52 -16.62
CA ALA A 74 -2.13 18.87 -16.39
C ALA A 74 -1.18 17.86 -17.03
N ILE A 75 -1.55 16.57 -17.05
CA ILE A 75 -0.70 15.48 -17.55
C ILE A 75 -0.84 15.32 -19.07
N LEU A 76 -2.07 15.36 -19.59
CA LEU A 76 -2.40 15.03 -20.98
C LEU A 76 -2.80 16.27 -21.81
N GLY A 77 -3.20 17.36 -21.15
CA GLY A 77 -3.84 18.50 -21.81
C GLY A 77 -5.29 18.24 -22.21
N LEU A 78 -5.93 17.23 -21.62
CA LEU A 78 -7.33 16.84 -21.85
C LEU A 78 -8.10 16.90 -20.54
N GLY A 79 -9.24 17.57 -20.52
CA GLY A 79 -10.06 17.75 -19.32
C GLY A 79 -10.87 16.51 -18.92
N ALA A 80 -11.39 16.51 -17.69
CA ALA A 80 -12.26 15.44 -17.18
C ALA A 80 -13.59 15.36 -17.94
N ASP A 81 -14.07 16.46 -18.53
CA ASP A 81 -15.23 16.51 -19.42
C ASP A 81 -15.05 15.63 -20.66
N ILE A 82 -13.80 15.49 -21.10
CA ILE A 82 -13.41 14.72 -22.28
C ILE A 82 -13.19 13.24 -21.92
N LEU A 83 -12.36 12.97 -20.91
CA LEU A 83 -11.89 11.61 -20.61
C LEU A 83 -12.72 10.89 -19.55
N CYS A 84 -13.55 11.60 -18.79
CA CYS A 84 -14.20 11.05 -17.59
C CYS A 84 -15.65 11.49 -17.44
N ALA A 85 -16.30 11.92 -18.54
CA ALA A 85 -17.68 12.41 -18.53
C ALA A 85 -17.94 13.53 -17.48
N GLY A 86 -16.91 14.31 -17.14
CA GLY A 86 -16.96 15.38 -16.14
C GLY A 86 -16.79 14.93 -14.69
N ASP A 87 -16.57 13.64 -14.40
CA ASP A 87 -16.28 13.14 -13.05
C ASP A 87 -14.79 13.34 -12.71
N GLY A 88 -14.50 14.31 -11.84
CA GLY A 88 -13.13 14.59 -11.38
C GLY A 88 -12.56 13.55 -10.41
N GLU A 89 -13.41 12.77 -9.74
CA GLU A 89 -13.01 11.73 -8.76
C GLU A 89 -12.81 10.35 -9.42
N ALA A 90 -13.05 10.26 -10.73
CA ALA A 90 -12.78 9.07 -11.51
C ALA A 90 -11.29 8.92 -11.84
N LYS A 91 -10.95 7.77 -12.44
CA LYS A 91 -9.60 7.48 -12.93
C LYS A 91 -9.64 7.01 -14.38
N ILE A 92 -8.61 7.40 -15.13
CA ILE A 92 -8.34 6.90 -16.47
C ILE A 92 -7.31 5.78 -16.34
N PHE A 93 -7.56 4.62 -16.96
CA PHE A 93 -6.66 3.47 -16.99
C PHE A 93 -6.03 3.37 -18.38
N PRO A 94 -4.77 3.82 -18.58
CA PRO A 94 -4.14 3.81 -19.90
C PRO A 94 -3.83 2.41 -20.41
N GLN A 95 -3.72 1.42 -19.52
CA GLN A 95 -3.55 0.00 -19.84
C GLN A 95 -4.52 -0.83 -18.99
N PRO A 96 -5.83 -0.86 -19.32
CA PRO A 96 -6.84 -1.53 -18.48
C PRO A 96 -6.68 -3.06 -18.43
N ALA A 97 -5.92 -3.64 -19.37
CA ALA A 97 -5.52 -5.04 -19.35
C ALA A 97 -4.24 -5.31 -18.53
N PHE A 98 -3.73 -4.31 -17.79
CA PHE A 98 -2.59 -4.50 -16.91
C PHE A 98 -2.93 -5.57 -15.87
N GLN A 99 -1.98 -6.49 -15.70
CA GLN A 99 -2.06 -7.60 -14.76
C GLN A 99 -1.13 -7.33 -13.58
N PRO A 100 -1.69 -7.04 -12.38
CA PRO A 100 -0.91 -6.91 -11.16
C PRO A 100 0.00 -8.13 -10.95
N SER A 101 1.19 -7.90 -10.41
CA SER A 101 2.25 -8.92 -10.38
C SER A 101 3.14 -8.79 -9.16
N ILE A 102 3.65 -9.93 -8.67
CA ILE A 102 4.79 -9.95 -7.76
C ILE A 102 6.06 -9.95 -8.61
N VAL A 103 6.99 -9.06 -8.33
CA VAL A 103 8.25 -8.91 -9.05
C VAL A 103 9.40 -9.32 -8.14
N THR A 104 10.10 -10.39 -8.50
CA THR A 104 11.34 -10.76 -7.81
C THR A 104 12.47 -9.91 -8.35
N ILE A 105 13.14 -9.17 -7.48
CA ILE A 105 14.33 -8.40 -7.80
C ILE A 105 15.55 -8.98 -7.09
N GLU A 106 16.70 -8.89 -7.77
CA GLU A 106 18.00 -9.18 -7.18
C GLU A 106 18.86 -7.92 -7.16
N ILE A 107 19.33 -7.56 -5.97
CA ILE A 107 20.15 -6.39 -5.73
C ILE A 107 21.60 -6.84 -5.59
N ALA A 108 22.43 -6.39 -6.52
CA ALA A 108 23.89 -6.49 -6.42
C ALA A 108 24.49 -5.13 -6.01
N ALA A 109 25.82 -5.04 -5.95
CA ALA A 109 26.51 -3.83 -5.48
C ALA A 109 26.12 -2.55 -6.24
N THR A 110 25.90 -2.63 -7.56
CA THR A 110 25.65 -1.45 -8.41
C THR A 110 24.47 -1.59 -9.35
N ARG A 111 23.72 -2.71 -9.27
CA ARG A 111 22.63 -3.00 -10.20
C ARG A 111 21.47 -3.71 -9.52
N VAL A 112 20.27 -3.41 -10.01
CA VAL A 112 19.06 -4.18 -9.74
C VAL A 112 18.73 -4.99 -10.99
N ARG A 113 18.41 -6.27 -10.81
CA ARG A 113 17.98 -7.18 -11.87
C ARG A 113 16.55 -7.64 -11.59
N LEU A 114 15.67 -7.54 -12.57
CA LEU A 114 14.40 -8.29 -12.53
C LEU A 114 14.72 -9.77 -12.71
N ALA A 115 14.49 -10.55 -11.67
CA ALA A 115 14.75 -11.99 -11.67
C ALA A 115 13.54 -12.78 -12.19
N ALA A 116 12.34 -12.39 -11.78
CA ALA A 116 11.09 -12.98 -12.23
C ALA A 116 9.94 -11.98 -12.11
N ARG A 117 8.91 -12.16 -12.92
CA ARG A 117 7.60 -11.53 -12.76
C ARG A 117 6.57 -12.64 -12.64
N LEU A 118 5.83 -12.65 -11.54
CA LEU A 118 4.78 -13.58 -11.20
C LEU A 118 3.43 -12.87 -11.34
N PRO A 119 2.78 -12.95 -12.51
CA PRO A 119 1.50 -12.29 -12.73
C PRO A 119 0.38 -12.95 -11.91
N LEU A 120 -0.51 -12.13 -11.33
CA LEU A 120 -1.61 -12.63 -10.50
C LEU A 120 -2.73 -13.22 -11.37
N ARG A 121 -3.19 -14.41 -10.99
CA ARG A 121 -4.16 -15.19 -11.78
C ARG A 121 -5.16 -15.93 -10.90
N ASP A 122 -6.26 -16.35 -11.49
CA ASP A 122 -7.20 -17.26 -10.84
C ASP A 122 -6.74 -18.72 -10.89
N ALA A 123 -7.50 -19.61 -10.24
CA ALA A 123 -7.21 -21.04 -10.20
C ALA A 123 -7.27 -21.75 -11.58
N LYS A 124 -7.82 -21.10 -12.61
CA LYS A 124 -7.85 -21.58 -14.00
C LYS A 124 -6.71 -21.01 -14.83
N GLY A 125 -5.87 -20.16 -14.24
CA GLY A 125 -4.76 -19.49 -14.91
C GLY A 125 -5.17 -18.25 -15.71
N LEU A 126 -6.42 -17.77 -15.58
CA LEU A 126 -6.87 -16.53 -16.20
C LEU A 126 -6.28 -15.32 -15.46
N PRO A 127 -5.88 -14.27 -16.16
CA PRO A 127 -5.29 -13.09 -15.54
C PRO A 127 -6.30 -12.35 -14.67
N LEU A 128 -5.86 -11.86 -13.51
CA LEU A 128 -6.60 -10.83 -12.77
C LEU A 128 -6.31 -9.46 -13.36
N SER A 129 -7.32 -8.58 -13.35
CA SER A 129 -7.17 -7.19 -13.73
C SER A 129 -6.87 -6.30 -12.51
N GLY A 130 -6.38 -5.09 -12.76
CA GLY A 130 -6.38 -4.02 -11.77
C GLY A 130 -7.63 -3.15 -11.80
N LEU A 131 -8.73 -3.57 -12.43
CA LEU A 131 -9.92 -2.73 -12.50
C LEU A 131 -10.65 -2.66 -11.15
N PRO A 132 -11.34 -1.54 -10.84
CA PRO A 132 -12.04 -1.38 -9.58
C PRO A 132 -13.15 -2.40 -9.36
N ASN A 133 -13.40 -2.77 -8.10
CA ASN A 133 -14.50 -3.68 -7.75
C ASN A 133 -15.90 -3.01 -7.91
N PRO A 134 -17.00 -3.78 -7.98
CA PRO A 134 -18.34 -3.21 -8.13
C PRO A 134 -18.77 -2.34 -6.94
N ARG A 135 -19.52 -1.26 -7.25
CA ARG A 135 -20.22 -0.42 -6.27
C ARG A 135 -21.64 -0.93 -6.05
N GLU A 136 -22.10 -1.13 -4.80
CA GLU A 136 -23.54 -1.17 -4.49
C GLU A 136 -23.87 -0.45 -3.17
N GLY A 137 -24.70 0.60 -3.26
CA GLY A 137 -25.30 1.32 -2.13
C GLY A 137 -24.36 2.23 -1.33
N GLU A 138 -24.92 2.99 -0.38
CA GLU A 138 -24.21 3.95 0.48
C GLU A 138 -23.20 3.30 1.45
N ALA A 139 -23.27 1.99 1.65
CA ALA A 139 -22.42 1.24 2.58
C ALA A 139 -21.08 0.76 1.98
N ALA A 140 -20.83 1.00 0.69
CA ALA A 140 -19.49 0.91 0.10
C ALA A 140 -18.91 2.32 -0.04
N PRO A 141 -18.10 2.81 0.90
CA PRO A 141 -17.40 4.07 0.69
C PRO A 141 -16.50 3.95 -0.55
N GLY A 142 -16.78 4.81 -1.54
CA GLY A 142 -15.97 5.16 -2.72
C GLY A 142 -15.02 4.08 -3.24
N ILE A 143 -15.45 3.34 -4.25
CA ILE A 143 -14.55 2.76 -5.27
C ILE A 143 -14.56 3.75 -6.43
N GLU A 144 -13.48 4.08 -7.14
CA GLU A 144 -13.52 5.02 -8.26
C GLU A 144 -14.30 4.52 -9.50
N GLN A 145 -14.72 5.43 -10.39
CA GLN A 145 -15.13 5.05 -11.74
C GLN A 145 -13.89 4.94 -12.62
N ALA A 146 -13.88 3.99 -13.55
CA ALA A 146 -12.76 3.74 -14.44
C ALA A 146 -13.13 4.09 -15.89
N PHE A 147 -12.22 4.76 -16.60
CA PHE A 147 -12.35 5.10 -18.02
C PHE A 147 -11.14 4.64 -18.82
N ASP A 148 -11.32 4.29 -20.10
CA ASP A 148 -10.22 4.00 -21.03
C ASP A 148 -9.58 5.28 -21.60
N THR A 149 -8.54 5.15 -22.42
CA THR A 149 -7.84 6.30 -23.03
C THR A 149 -8.67 7.09 -24.04
N ARG A 150 -9.89 6.64 -24.35
CA ARG A 150 -10.85 7.32 -25.25
C ARG A 150 -12.04 7.90 -24.49
N GLY A 151 -12.00 7.84 -23.15
CA GLY A 151 -13.08 8.30 -22.28
C GLY A 151 -14.30 7.40 -22.25
N ALA A 152 -14.18 6.13 -22.69
CA ALA A 152 -15.25 5.16 -22.53
C ALA A 152 -15.22 4.59 -21.09
N PRO A 153 -16.37 4.49 -20.40
CA PRO A 153 -16.41 3.86 -19.09
C PRO A 153 -16.03 2.38 -19.18
N LEU A 154 -15.29 1.90 -18.19
CA LEU A 154 -14.88 0.51 -18.03
C LEU A 154 -15.77 -0.18 -17.00
N ASP A 155 -16.18 -1.40 -17.31
CA ASP A 155 -16.94 -2.21 -16.37
C ASP A 155 -16.08 -2.58 -15.14
N PRO A 156 -16.63 -2.52 -13.92
CA PRO A 156 -15.92 -2.95 -12.72
C PRO A 156 -15.68 -4.46 -12.74
N ASP A 157 -14.56 -4.89 -12.14
CA ASP A 157 -14.17 -6.29 -12.02
C ASP A 157 -14.32 -6.76 -10.56
N PRO A 158 -15.28 -7.65 -10.24
CA PRO A 158 -15.42 -8.27 -8.91
C PRO A 158 -14.16 -8.99 -8.42
N GLY A 159 -13.31 -9.44 -9.33
CA GLY A 159 -12.03 -10.09 -9.04
C GLY A 159 -10.82 -9.14 -9.07
N GLY A 160 -11.02 -7.90 -9.48
CA GLY A 160 -9.95 -6.91 -9.63
C GLY A 160 -9.24 -6.59 -8.31
N VAL A 161 -7.96 -6.25 -8.41
CA VAL A 161 -7.09 -6.04 -7.24
C VAL A 161 -6.19 -4.83 -7.42
N ASP A 162 -6.06 -4.07 -6.35
CA ASP A 162 -5.14 -2.95 -6.19
C ASP A 162 -4.20 -3.22 -5.03
N THR A 163 -3.11 -3.93 -5.31
CA THR A 163 -2.20 -4.44 -4.28
C THR A 163 -1.18 -3.40 -3.84
N GLU A 164 -1.18 -3.07 -2.56
CA GLU A 164 -0.39 -1.97 -1.97
C GLU A 164 0.62 -2.44 -0.93
N SER A 165 0.78 -3.77 -0.77
CA SER A 165 1.83 -4.36 0.05
C SER A 165 2.01 -5.85 -0.20
N VAL A 166 3.16 -6.42 0.18
CA VAL A 166 3.46 -7.84 0.00
C VAL A 166 4.27 -8.42 1.17
N ALA A 167 3.98 -9.67 1.54
CA ALA A 167 4.79 -10.46 2.47
C ALA A 167 5.06 -11.86 1.90
N ALA A 168 6.35 -12.20 1.74
CA ALA A 168 6.75 -13.51 1.23
C ALA A 168 6.89 -14.54 2.37
N ALA A 169 6.13 -15.64 2.28
CA ALA A 169 6.13 -16.71 3.27
C ALA A 169 7.17 -17.80 2.97
N ALA A 170 7.63 -18.49 4.02
CA ALA A 170 8.66 -19.53 3.92
C ALA A 170 8.23 -20.76 3.08
N ASP A 171 6.93 -21.02 2.99
CA ASP A 171 6.36 -22.09 2.16
C ASP A 171 6.29 -21.75 0.66
N GLY A 172 6.78 -20.58 0.27
CA GLY A 172 6.77 -20.10 -1.10
C GLY A 172 5.55 -19.26 -1.48
N THR A 173 4.51 -19.24 -0.64
CA THR A 173 3.32 -18.41 -0.84
C THR A 173 3.59 -16.94 -0.50
N PHE A 174 2.62 -16.08 -0.81
CA PHE A 174 2.66 -14.65 -0.54
C PHE A 174 1.35 -14.19 0.06
N TRP A 175 1.42 -13.19 0.93
CA TRP A 175 0.28 -12.37 1.34
C TRP A 175 0.41 -11.00 0.71
N ALA A 176 -0.71 -10.38 0.33
CA ALA A 176 -0.73 -9.00 -0.13
C ALA A 176 -1.86 -8.21 0.53
N GLY A 177 -1.60 -6.95 0.88
CA GLY A 177 -2.63 -6.00 1.26
C GLY A 177 -3.22 -5.35 0.00
N GLU A 178 -4.50 -5.02 0.06
CA GLU A 178 -5.27 -4.55 -1.10
C GLU A 178 -6.15 -3.35 -0.73
N GLU A 179 -6.35 -2.45 -1.70
CA GLU A 179 -6.97 -1.14 -1.49
C GLU A 179 -8.46 -1.00 -1.89
N TYR A 180 -8.96 -1.65 -2.94
CA TYR A 180 -10.35 -1.46 -3.38
C TYR A 180 -11.39 -1.85 -2.32
N GLY A 181 -11.13 -2.90 -1.57
CA GLY A 181 -11.82 -3.15 -0.32
C GLY A 181 -10.77 -3.68 0.62
N PRO A 182 -10.46 -2.97 1.73
CA PRO A 182 -9.23 -3.20 2.46
C PRO A 182 -9.21 -4.67 2.89
N SER A 183 -8.37 -5.45 2.24
CA SER A 183 -8.45 -6.91 2.24
C SER A 183 -7.07 -7.54 2.12
N LEU A 184 -7.00 -8.82 2.45
CA LEU A 184 -5.79 -9.62 2.34
C LEU A 184 -5.96 -10.63 1.22
N LEU A 185 -4.98 -10.75 0.33
CA LEU A 185 -4.89 -11.82 -0.65
C LEU A 185 -3.88 -12.87 -0.16
N HIS A 186 -4.23 -14.16 -0.23
CA HIS A 186 -3.27 -15.25 -0.11
C HIS A 186 -2.97 -15.81 -1.49
N ILE A 187 -1.71 -15.80 -1.89
CA ILE A 187 -1.26 -16.02 -3.26
C ILE A 187 -0.28 -17.20 -3.27
N ALA A 188 -0.51 -18.19 -4.13
CA ALA A 188 0.37 -19.32 -4.30
C ALA A 188 1.71 -18.91 -4.94
N ALA A 189 2.72 -19.78 -4.83
CA ALA A 189 4.06 -19.53 -5.36
C ALA A 189 4.11 -19.27 -6.89
N ASP A 190 3.05 -19.64 -7.60
CA ASP A 190 2.91 -19.47 -9.05
C ASP A 190 2.06 -18.25 -9.47
N GLY A 191 1.67 -17.40 -8.51
CA GLY A 191 0.83 -16.22 -8.73
C GLY A 191 -0.68 -16.46 -8.63
N THR A 192 -1.12 -17.70 -8.37
CA THR A 192 -2.55 -18.00 -8.23
C THR A 192 -3.12 -17.43 -6.92
N VAL A 193 -4.13 -16.57 -7.00
CA VAL A 193 -4.85 -16.09 -5.82
C VAL A 193 -5.71 -17.22 -5.26
N MET A 194 -5.39 -17.67 -4.05
CA MET A 194 -6.04 -18.80 -3.38
C MET A 194 -7.25 -18.37 -2.57
N GLU A 195 -7.21 -17.18 -1.97
CA GLU A 195 -8.34 -16.58 -1.26
C GLU A 195 -8.16 -15.07 -1.08
N ARG A 196 -9.29 -14.38 -0.90
CA ARG A 196 -9.37 -12.99 -0.45
C ARG A 196 -10.11 -12.91 0.88
N ILE A 197 -9.52 -12.24 1.85
CA ILE A 197 -10.07 -12.07 3.19
C ILE A 197 -10.51 -10.62 3.35
N VAL A 198 -11.82 -10.41 3.53
CA VAL A 198 -12.46 -9.09 3.51
C VAL A 198 -13.14 -8.79 4.86
N PRO A 199 -13.50 -7.51 5.11
CA PRO A 199 -14.36 -7.12 6.23
C PRO A 199 -15.69 -7.87 6.23
N LYS A 200 -16.23 -8.12 7.42
CA LYS A 200 -17.60 -8.64 7.55
C LYS A 200 -18.59 -7.67 6.89
N GLY A 201 -19.57 -8.22 6.18
CA GLY A 201 -20.64 -7.49 5.51
C GLY A 201 -20.34 -7.14 4.05
N VAL A 202 -19.09 -7.14 3.58
CA VAL A 202 -18.74 -6.69 2.22
C VAL A 202 -18.60 -7.83 1.20
N GLY A 203 -18.72 -9.10 1.59
CA GLY A 203 -18.57 -10.25 0.70
C GLY A 203 -19.52 -10.24 -0.51
N ARG A 204 -20.64 -9.53 -0.41
CA ARG A 204 -21.61 -9.36 -1.51
C ARG A 204 -21.01 -8.72 -2.78
N PHE A 205 -20.02 -7.84 -2.65
CA PHE A 205 -19.38 -7.17 -3.79
C PHE A 205 -18.47 -8.11 -4.60
N TYR A 206 -18.09 -9.23 -4.01
CA TYR A 206 -17.14 -10.19 -4.57
C TYR A 206 -17.79 -11.50 -5.02
N LYS A 207 -19.13 -11.55 -5.11
CA LYS A 207 -19.88 -12.79 -5.47
C LYS A 207 -19.41 -13.43 -6.78
N LYS A 208 -18.88 -12.64 -7.71
CA LYS A 208 -18.38 -13.07 -9.02
C LYS A 208 -16.85 -13.09 -9.10
N ALA A 209 -16.15 -12.88 -7.99
CA ALA A 209 -14.69 -12.99 -7.95
C ALA A 209 -14.27 -14.43 -8.32
N PRO A 210 -13.16 -14.62 -9.04
CA PRO A 210 -12.75 -15.94 -9.54
C PRO A 210 -11.98 -16.76 -8.48
N TYR A 211 -12.03 -16.35 -7.21
CA TYR A 211 -11.38 -16.99 -6.07
C TYR A 211 -12.29 -16.97 -4.83
N PRO A 212 -12.08 -17.87 -3.85
CA PRO A 212 -12.79 -17.85 -2.58
C PRO A 212 -12.67 -16.52 -1.85
N VAL A 213 -13.79 -15.97 -1.38
CA VAL A 213 -13.82 -14.76 -0.54
C VAL A 213 -14.34 -15.10 0.85
N ARG A 214 -13.63 -14.64 1.88
CA ARG A 214 -13.94 -14.92 3.29
C ARG A 214 -14.07 -13.64 4.10
N GLU A 215 -15.20 -13.50 4.78
CA GLU A 215 -15.50 -12.38 5.68
C GLU A 215 -14.93 -12.64 7.08
N ARG A 216 -13.62 -12.39 7.27
CA ARG A 216 -12.93 -12.65 8.55
C ARG A 216 -12.35 -11.40 9.23
N LEU A 217 -12.29 -10.27 8.53
CA LEU A 217 -11.85 -9.02 9.15
C LEU A 217 -13.02 -8.33 9.88
N PRO A 218 -12.76 -7.57 10.95
CA PRO A 218 -13.78 -6.76 11.59
C PRO A 218 -14.51 -5.82 10.62
N GLU A 219 -15.81 -5.63 10.83
CA GLU A 219 -16.67 -4.81 9.96
C GLU A 219 -16.19 -3.36 9.85
N VAL A 220 -15.55 -2.82 10.91
CA VAL A 220 -15.05 -1.44 10.92
C VAL A 220 -14.12 -1.11 9.75
N PHE A 221 -13.35 -2.08 9.26
CA PHE A 221 -12.47 -1.87 8.10
C PHE A 221 -13.23 -1.59 6.80
N ALA A 222 -14.53 -1.93 6.70
CA ALA A 222 -15.37 -1.50 5.57
C ALA A 222 -15.51 0.03 5.51
N ARG A 223 -15.19 0.75 6.58
CA ARG A 223 -15.17 2.22 6.66
C ARG A 223 -13.84 2.83 6.22
N ARG A 224 -13.05 2.18 5.37
CA ARG A 224 -11.85 2.83 4.82
C ARG A 224 -12.19 4.11 4.07
N ARG A 225 -11.21 5.00 3.98
CA ARG A 225 -11.24 6.12 3.03
C ARG A 225 -10.95 5.60 1.61
N LEU A 226 -11.57 6.21 0.60
CA LEU A 226 -11.27 5.94 -0.82
C LEU A 226 -9.75 6.10 -1.07
N ASN A 227 -9.18 5.20 -1.84
CA ASN A 227 -7.74 5.06 -2.06
C ASN A 227 -6.91 5.08 -0.78
N ARG A 228 -7.36 4.43 0.32
CA ARG A 228 -6.58 4.26 1.56
C ARG A 228 -6.73 2.83 2.10
N GLY A 229 -6.18 1.86 1.37
CA GLY A 229 -6.21 0.43 1.62
C GLY A 229 -5.36 -0.09 2.78
N PHE A 230 -5.01 -1.39 2.71
CA PHE A 230 -3.94 -1.99 3.52
C PHE A 230 -2.58 -1.83 2.85
N GLU A 231 -1.84 -0.81 3.28
CA GLU A 231 -0.55 -0.41 2.70
C GLU A 231 0.67 -0.92 3.48
N GLY A 232 0.54 -1.09 4.79
CA GLY A 232 1.61 -1.69 5.59
C GLY A 232 1.28 -3.16 5.81
N LEU A 233 2.11 -4.09 5.36
CA LEU A 233 1.89 -5.52 5.61
C LEU A 233 3.21 -6.27 5.72
N THR A 234 3.35 -7.08 6.77
CA THR A 234 4.52 -7.93 6.96
C THR A 234 4.18 -9.23 7.66
N LEU A 235 4.97 -10.27 7.40
CA LEU A 235 4.85 -11.57 8.04
C LEU A 235 5.94 -11.72 9.10
N SER A 236 5.60 -12.22 10.27
CA SER A 236 6.57 -12.55 11.31
C SER A 236 7.58 -13.61 10.83
N PRO A 237 8.81 -13.64 11.38
CA PRO A 237 9.83 -14.61 10.98
C PRO A 237 9.41 -16.09 11.09
N ASP A 238 8.54 -16.39 12.06
CA ASP A 238 8.00 -17.73 12.28
C ASP A 238 6.78 -18.06 11.39
N GLY A 239 6.33 -17.13 10.55
CA GLY A 239 5.20 -17.29 9.64
C GLY A 239 3.83 -17.35 10.31
N ARG A 240 3.73 -17.08 11.62
CA ARG A 240 2.49 -17.23 12.39
C ARG A 240 1.59 -16.01 12.34
N HIS A 241 2.19 -14.83 12.31
CA HIS A 241 1.50 -13.55 12.45
C HIS A 241 1.70 -12.70 11.20
N LEU A 242 0.60 -12.34 10.57
CA LEU A 242 0.57 -11.29 9.57
C LEU A 242 0.18 -9.99 10.27
N HIS A 243 1.06 -8.99 10.21
CA HIS A 243 0.77 -7.66 10.73
C HIS A 243 0.42 -6.75 9.58
N PHE A 244 -0.66 -5.98 9.71
CA PHE A 244 -1.04 -5.03 8.67
C PHE A 244 -1.69 -3.75 9.21
N MET A 245 -1.69 -2.70 8.39
CA MET A 245 -2.14 -1.37 8.75
C MET A 245 -2.94 -0.75 7.61
N THR A 246 -3.96 0.05 7.94
CA THR A 246 -4.57 0.94 6.96
C THR A 246 -3.62 2.08 6.60
N GLN A 247 -3.65 2.56 5.35
CA GLN A 247 -2.80 3.68 4.95
C GLN A 247 -3.11 4.96 5.75
N SER A 248 -4.39 5.16 6.09
CA SER A 248 -4.90 6.33 6.81
C SER A 248 -6.00 5.94 7.81
N ALA A 249 -6.45 6.91 8.62
CA ALA A 249 -7.55 6.73 9.54
C ALA A 249 -8.84 6.33 8.77
N LEU A 250 -9.66 5.48 9.40
CA LEU A 250 -10.94 5.08 8.84
C LEU A 250 -11.90 6.28 8.78
N ALA A 251 -12.79 6.29 7.80
CA ALA A 251 -13.92 7.21 7.67
C ALA A 251 -15.08 6.81 8.58
N HIS A 252 -14.80 6.74 9.89
CA HIS A 252 -15.77 6.36 10.91
C HIS A 252 -15.78 7.40 12.05
N PRO A 253 -16.92 8.03 12.38
CA PRO A 253 -18.27 7.75 11.91
C PRO A 253 -18.55 8.18 10.47
N ASP A 254 -17.78 9.12 9.92
CA ASP A 254 -17.93 9.64 8.56
C ASP A 254 -16.59 10.13 7.99
N ALA A 255 -16.59 10.58 6.72
CA ALA A 255 -15.38 11.00 6.01
C ALA A 255 -14.67 12.21 6.65
N GLY A 256 -15.38 13.08 7.36
CA GLY A 256 -14.82 14.29 7.96
C GLY A 256 -13.78 13.99 9.05
N VAL A 257 -13.87 12.83 9.71
CA VAL A 257 -12.86 12.40 10.70
C VAL A 257 -11.48 12.20 10.06
N THR A 258 -11.44 11.82 8.78
CA THR A 258 -10.20 11.48 8.06
C THR A 258 -9.36 12.71 7.72
N ASP A 259 -9.94 13.90 7.78
CA ASP A 259 -9.22 15.15 7.53
C ASP A 259 -8.26 15.51 8.67
N TRP A 260 -8.49 14.98 9.88
CA TRP A 260 -7.76 15.39 11.08
C TRP A 260 -7.31 14.26 12.01
N SER A 261 -7.91 13.07 11.93
CA SER A 261 -7.51 11.95 12.75
C SER A 261 -6.12 11.46 12.35
N ARG A 262 -5.35 11.03 13.36
CA ARG A 262 -4.03 10.44 13.18
C ARG A 262 -4.00 8.97 13.62
N ASN A 263 -5.17 8.43 13.94
CA ASN A 263 -5.30 7.12 14.56
C ASN A 263 -5.36 6.06 13.45
N ILE A 264 -4.34 5.21 13.40
CA ILE A 264 -4.19 4.11 12.45
C ILE A 264 -4.31 2.80 13.22
N ARG A 265 -5.08 1.87 12.67
CA ARG A 265 -5.25 0.53 13.24
C ARG A 265 -4.13 -0.36 12.71
N LEU A 266 -3.30 -0.85 13.62
CA LEU A 266 -2.35 -1.93 13.34
C LEU A 266 -2.98 -3.23 13.82
N VAL A 267 -3.05 -4.23 12.95
CA VAL A 267 -3.72 -5.50 13.21
C VAL A 267 -2.71 -6.63 13.20
N THR A 268 -2.78 -7.50 14.20
CA THR A 268 -2.11 -8.81 14.19
C THR A 268 -3.11 -9.89 13.84
N PHE A 269 -2.81 -10.68 12.81
CA PHE A 269 -3.67 -11.75 12.29
C PHE A 269 -2.97 -13.10 12.35
N ASP A 270 -3.66 -14.11 12.89
CA ASP A 270 -3.18 -15.49 12.97
C ASP A 270 -3.39 -16.17 11.60
N VAL A 271 -2.28 -16.40 10.90
CA VAL A 271 -2.26 -16.95 9.53
C VAL A 271 -2.90 -18.33 9.47
N LYS A 272 -2.77 -19.14 10.53
CA LYS A 272 -3.31 -20.50 10.56
C LYS A 272 -4.81 -20.50 10.82
N LYS A 273 -5.28 -19.69 11.77
CA LYS A 273 -6.71 -19.61 12.13
C LYS A 273 -7.52 -18.79 11.14
N ARG A 274 -6.87 -17.89 10.42
CA ARG A 274 -7.49 -16.88 9.56
C ARG A 274 -8.37 -15.93 10.36
N GLU A 275 -7.84 -15.45 11.49
CA GLU A 275 -8.55 -14.62 12.45
C GLU A 275 -7.68 -13.48 12.96
N VAL A 276 -8.28 -12.33 13.21
CA VAL A 276 -7.63 -11.21 13.91
C VAL A 276 -7.38 -11.62 15.36
N GLU A 277 -6.13 -11.53 15.81
CA GLU A 277 -5.75 -11.80 17.20
C GLU A 277 -5.95 -10.55 18.07
N CYS A 278 -5.49 -9.39 17.59
CA CYS A 278 -5.61 -8.12 18.31
C CYS A 278 -5.35 -6.92 17.38
N GLU A 279 -5.70 -5.73 17.88
CA GLU A 279 -5.33 -4.45 17.28
C GLU A 279 -4.49 -3.62 18.26
N HIS A 280 -3.67 -2.73 17.71
CA HIS A 280 -2.95 -1.69 18.44
C HIS A 280 -3.24 -0.33 17.81
N LEU A 281 -3.29 0.72 18.63
CA LEU A 281 -3.41 2.09 18.13
C LEU A 281 -2.04 2.65 17.79
N TYR A 282 -1.78 2.78 16.49
CA TYR A 282 -0.64 3.53 15.95
C TYR A 282 -1.07 4.97 15.69
N ARG A 283 -0.22 5.95 16.01
CA ARG A 283 -0.52 7.36 15.73
C ARG A 283 0.50 7.97 14.80
N LEU A 284 0.04 8.48 13.66
CA LEU A 284 0.87 9.22 12.71
C LEU A 284 1.49 10.46 13.36
N GLU A 285 2.69 10.83 12.92
CA GLU A 285 3.28 12.12 13.24
C GLU A 285 2.39 13.29 12.80
N ARG A 286 2.62 14.44 13.42
CA ARG A 286 1.96 15.67 12.99
C ARG A 286 2.66 16.21 11.74
N PRO A 287 1.95 16.92 10.85
CA PRO A 287 2.55 17.43 9.61
C PRO A 287 3.77 18.33 9.83
N ASP A 288 3.83 19.07 10.94
CA ASP A 288 4.98 19.91 11.30
C ASP A 288 6.28 19.13 11.57
N ALA A 289 6.20 17.80 11.72
CA ALA A 289 7.37 16.93 11.78
C ALA A 289 8.03 16.72 10.40
N TYR A 290 7.34 17.02 9.29
CA TYR A 290 7.80 16.83 7.90
C TYR A 290 8.17 18.19 7.28
N ARG A 291 9.43 18.58 7.39
CA ARG A 291 9.92 19.91 6.99
C ARG A 291 10.02 20.07 5.47
N GLY A 292 10.24 18.97 4.76
CA GLY A 292 10.24 18.90 3.29
C GLY A 292 8.89 19.21 2.66
N ASP A 293 7.80 19.11 3.44
CA ASP A 293 6.44 19.33 2.96
C ASP A 293 5.69 20.36 3.82
N LYS A 294 6.02 21.64 3.62
CA LYS A 294 5.43 22.76 4.39
C LYS A 294 3.92 22.90 4.20
N GLY A 295 3.34 22.30 3.16
CA GLY A 295 1.92 22.34 2.85
C GLY A 295 1.13 21.16 3.42
N ALA A 296 1.81 20.14 3.96
CA ALA A 296 1.16 18.94 4.45
C ALA A 296 0.14 19.25 5.55
N ARG A 297 -1.05 18.67 5.41
CA ARG A 297 -2.09 18.63 6.43
C ARG A 297 -2.12 17.23 7.06
N ARG A 298 -2.90 17.09 8.14
CA ARG A 298 -2.97 15.81 8.87
C ARG A 298 -3.38 14.64 7.97
N LYS A 299 -4.31 14.88 7.05
CA LYS A 299 -4.81 13.89 6.09
C LYS A 299 -3.85 13.48 4.97
N ASP A 300 -2.73 14.21 4.85
CA ASP A 300 -1.71 13.99 3.84
C ASP A 300 -0.59 13.09 4.40
N VAL A 301 -0.45 13.00 5.73
CA VAL A 301 0.44 12.03 6.41
C VAL A 301 -0.21 10.65 6.33
N LYS A 302 0.53 9.65 5.87
CA LYS A 302 0.01 8.29 5.69
C LYS A 302 1.12 7.23 5.80
N ILE A 303 0.71 5.98 6.00
CA ILE A 303 1.64 4.83 6.01
C ILE A 303 2.14 4.58 4.59
N GLY A 304 3.40 4.17 4.45
CA GLY A 304 3.99 3.77 3.17
C GLY A 304 4.18 2.25 3.05
N ASP A 305 4.87 1.63 4.01
CA ASP A 305 5.06 0.17 4.07
C ASP A 305 5.51 -0.22 5.50
N MET A 306 5.63 -1.52 5.76
CA MET A 306 6.08 -2.07 7.03
C MET A 306 6.90 -3.35 6.84
N CYS A 307 7.92 -3.56 7.67
CA CYS A 307 8.64 -4.83 7.70
C CYS A 307 8.93 -5.32 9.13
N SER A 308 9.01 -6.64 9.30
CA SER A 308 9.25 -7.31 10.58
C SER A 308 10.70 -7.79 10.72
N PHE A 309 11.24 -7.63 11.93
CA PHE A 309 12.54 -8.18 12.37
C PHE A 309 12.39 -9.29 13.41
N GLY A 310 11.26 -9.27 14.12
CA GLY A 310 10.85 -10.26 15.10
C GLY A 310 9.34 -10.40 15.10
N PRO A 311 8.76 -11.40 15.78
CA PRO A 311 7.32 -11.64 15.76
C PRO A 311 6.46 -10.42 16.15
N TYR A 312 7.03 -9.46 16.87
CA TYR A 312 6.36 -8.24 17.33
C TYR A 312 7.24 -6.98 17.22
N ASP A 313 8.37 -7.05 16.51
CA ASP A 313 9.29 -5.93 16.30
C ASP A 313 9.23 -5.50 14.84
N LEU A 314 8.73 -4.28 14.59
CA LEU A 314 8.35 -3.80 13.27
C LEU A 314 9.03 -2.47 12.97
N LEU A 315 9.38 -2.27 11.71
CA LEU A 315 9.66 -0.94 11.15
C LEU A 315 8.47 -0.49 10.32
N VAL A 316 8.05 0.75 10.51
CA VAL A 316 6.91 1.35 9.79
C VAL A 316 7.39 2.61 9.10
N VAL A 317 7.05 2.73 7.81
CA VAL A 317 7.23 3.97 7.05
C VAL A 317 6.01 4.86 7.26
N GLU A 318 6.25 6.10 7.67
CA GLU A 318 5.30 7.18 7.49
C GLU A 318 5.82 8.15 6.45
N ARG A 319 4.94 8.71 5.63
CA ARG A 319 5.32 9.71 4.64
C ARG A 319 4.22 10.70 4.33
N VAL A 320 4.67 11.82 3.78
CA VAL A 320 3.89 12.81 3.03
C VAL A 320 4.42 12.82 1.59
N GLU A 321 4.03 13.78 0.76
CA GLU A 321 4.48 13.82 -0.64
C GLU A 321 6.00 14.03 -0.72
N ASN A 322 6.53 14.96 0.09
CA ASN A 322 7.91 15.42 -0.04
C ASN A 322 8.83 15.01 1.13
N ALA A 323 8.41 14.08 2.00
CA ALA A 323 9.24 13.59 3.10
C ALA A 323 8.75 12.23 3.64
N SER A 324 9.68 11.41 4.11
CA SER A 324 9.44 10.09 4.71
C SER A 324 10.20 9.95 6.03
N LYS A 325 9.68 9.09 6.91
CA LYS A 325 10.30 8.69 8.17
C LYS A 325 10.11 7.19 8.38
N ILE A 326 11.10 6.55 8.98
CA ILE A 326 11.04 5.13 9.38
C ILE A 326 11.06 5.06 10.90
N PHE A 327 10.06 4.43 11.48
CA PHE A 327 9.92 4.23 12.92
C PHE A 327 10.05 2.76 13.28
N HIS A 328 10.75 2.47 14.37
CA HIS A 328 10.67 1.19 15.05
C HIS A 328 9.53 1.22 16.07
N ILE A 329 8.73 0.16 16.10
CA ILE A 329 7.70 -0.10 17.09
C ILE A 329 7.83 -1.53 17.61
N ARG A 330 7.39 -1.74 18.84
CA ARG A 330 7.26 -3.06 19.45
C ARG A 330 5.84 -3.29 19.90
N LEU A 331 5.21 -4.37 19.46
CA LEU A 331 3.86 -4.72 19.87
C LEU A 331 3.93 -5.48 21.20
N THR A 332 3.20 -4.98 22.20
CA THR A 332 3.10 -5.62 23.52
C THR A 332 1.65 -5.95 23.85
N ALA A 333 1.45 -6.93 24.73
CA ALA A 333 0.11 -7.40 25.08
C ALA A 333 -0.69 -6.38 25.89
N ASP A 334 -0.02 -5.58 26.72
CA ASP A 334 -0.61 -4.52 27.54
C ASP A 334 -1.04 -3.29 26.73
N GLN A 335 -0.57 -3.16 25.49
CA GLN A 335 -0.96 -2.08 24.57
C GLN A 335 -2.05 -2.48 23.56
N ARG A 336 -2.62 -3.69 23.70
CA ARG A 336 -3.72 -4.14 22.83
C ARG A 336 -4.96 -3.28 23.04
N LEU A 337 -5.62 -2.92 21.95
CA LEU A 337 -6.93 -2.29 21.99
C LEU A 337 -7.97 -3.28 22.51
N ALA A 338 -8.86 -2.76 23.36
CA ALA A 338 -9.98 -3.52 23.87
C ALA A 338 -11.05 -3.71 22.76
N PRO A 339 -11.77 -4.86 22.71
CA PRO A 339 -12.68 -5.20 21.61
C PRO A 339 -13.79 -4.19 21.34
N GLU A 340 -14.18 -3.36 22.31
CA GLU A 340 -15.19 -2.32 22.12
C GLU A 340 -14.77 -1.26 21.09
N TRP A 341 -13.48 -1.11 20.76
CA TRP A 341 -13.03 -0.19 19.71
C TRP A 341 -13.33 -0.69 18.28
N LEU A 342 -13.87 -1.90 18.15
CA LEU A 342 -14.41 -2.46 16.90
C LEU A 342 -15.92 -2.22 16.73
N ASP A 343 -16.61 -1.78 17.79
CA ASP A 343 -18.05 -1.52 17.76
C ASP A 343 -18.35 -0.24 16.98
N LEU A 344 -19.12 -0.38 15.89
CA LEU A 344 -19.52 0.72 15.01
C LEU A 344 -20.48 1.73 15.68
N ASP A 345 -21.16 1.34 16.75
CA ASP A 345 -22.10 2.20 17.48
C ASP A 345 -21.42 2.95 18.63
N ARG A 346 -20.18 2.57 18.98
CA ARG A 346 -19.42 3.23 20.04
C ARG A 346 -19.15 4.69 19.71
N ARG A 347 -19.40 5.58 20.68
CA ARG A 347 -19.01 7.00 20.61
C ARG A 347 -18.25 7.45 21.87
N PRO A 348 -17.20 8.30 21.73
CA PRO A 348 -16.52 8.58 20.46
C PRO A 348 -15.91 7.30 19.87
N THR A 349 -15.90 7.21 18.55
CA THR A 349 -15.17 6.17 17.81
C THR A 349 -13.67 6.26 18.10
N LEU A 350 -12.89 5.24 17.73
CA LEU A 350 -11.44 5.29 17.89
C LEU A 350 -10.85 6.47 17.10
N GLU A 351 -11.34 6.67 15.88
CA GLU A 351 -10.90 7.69 14.94
C GLU A 351 -11.21 9.11 15.46
N GLU A 352 -12.28 9.28 16.24
CA GLU A 352 -12.64 10.54 16.90
C GLU A 352 -11.79 10.86 18.15
N THR A 353 -10.95 9.93 18.62
CA THR A 353 -10.15 10.15 19.84
C THR A 353 -8.82 10.87 19.58
N ASP A 354 -8.78 12.19 19.78
CA ASP A 354 -7.54 12.99 19.78
C ASP A 354 -7.41 13.84 21.07
N GLY A 355 -6.19 14.30 21.34
CA GLY A 355 -5.88 15.24 22.43
C GLY A 355 -6.42 14.82 23.79
N ARG A 356 -7.38 15.59 24.32
CA ARG A 356 -7.99 15.33 25.62
C ARG A 356 -8.89 14.10 25.62
N ALA A 357 -9.60 13.82 24.51
CA ALA A 357 -10.49 12.65 24.41
C ALA A 357 -9.70 11.35 24.50
N LEU A 358 -8.57 11.28 23.78
CA LEU A 358 -7.64 10.15 23.85
C LEU A 358 -7.12 9.91 25.27
N ARG A 359 -6.67 10.96 25.96
CA ARG A 359 -6.20 10.86 27.36
C ARG A 359 -7.29 10.42 28.33
N LYS A 360 -8.52 10.93 28.17
CA LYS A 360 -9.67 10.57 29.01
C LYS A 360 -10.08 9.11 28.82
N ALA A 361 -10.02 8.63 27.58
CA ALA A 361 -10.34 7.25 27.24
C ALA A 361 -9.25 6.24 27.64
N GLN A 362 -8.07 6.72 28.07
CA GLN A 362 -6.94 5.90 28.51
C GLN A 362 -6.55 4.82 27.48
N ILE A 363 -6.67 5.14 26.19
CA ILE A 363 -6.35 4.22 25.11
C ILE A 363 -4.83 4.05 25.05
N PRO A 364 -4.30 2.81 25.10
CA PRO A 364 -2.88 2.59 24.91
C PRO A 364 -2.49 3.01 23.49
N VAL A 365 -1.41 3.79 23.38
CA VAL A 365 -0.84 4.23 22.11
C VAL A 365 0.54 3.59 21.98
N LEU A 366 0.83 3.01 20.82
CA LEU A 366 2.15 2.45 20.54
C LEU A 366 3.23 3.53 20.66
N GLU A 367 4.30 3.19 21.37
CA GLU A 367 5.50 4.01 21.39
C GLU A 367 6.27 3.82 20.09
N LYS A 368 6.76 4.92 19.52
CA LYS A 368 7.54 4.93 18.28
C LYS A 368 8.94 5.46 18.56
N ARG A 369 9.94 4.78 18.03
CA ARG A 369 11.32 5.26 18.00
C ARG A 369 11.71 5.61 16.57
N LEU A 370 12.03 6.88 16.32
CA LEU A 370 12.51 7.31 15.00
C LEU A 370 13.86 6.65 14.68
N ILE A 371 13.95 6.04 13.49
CA ILE A 371 15.17 5.39 12.98
C ILE A 371 15.79 6.24 11.87
N LEU A 372 14.98 6.69 10.91
CA LEU A 372 15.42 7.51 9.78
C LEU A 372 14.41 8.62 9.48
N ASP A 373 14.91 9.76 8.99
CA ASP A 373 14.14 10.95 8.66
C ASP A 373 14.70 11.59 7.38
N SER A 374 13.95 11.58 6.27
CA SER A 374 14.43 12.10 4.98
C SER A 374 14.74 13.59 5.01
N ASP A 375 14.17 14.35 5.96
CA ASP A 375 14.50 15.76 6.17
C ASP A 375 15.91 15.96 6.74
N ARG A 376 16.50 14.92 7.33
CA ARG A 376 17.82 14.94 8.00
C ARG A 376 18.84 14.07 7.28
N ASP A 377 18.43 12.89 6.84
CA ASP A 377 19.26 11.86 6.25
C ASP A 377 19.35 12.05 4.73
N LYS A 378 20.32 12.86 4.30
CA LYS A 378 20.51 13.22 2.89
C LYS A 378 20.63 11.98 2.00
N GLY A 379 19.77 11.90 0.98
CA GLY A 379 19.75 10.81 0.00
C GLY A 379 18.66 9.76 0.24
N LEU A 380 17.98 9.81 1.39
CA LEU A 380 16.77 9.02 1.63
C LEU A 380 15.63 9.56 0.74
N PRO A 381 14.88 8.71 0.03
CA PRO A 381 13.84 9.19 -0.87
C PRO A 381 12.63 9.74 -0.09
N PRO A 382 11.95 10.78 -0.61
CA PRO A 382 10.83 11.41 0.09
C PRO A 382 9.55 10.56 0.07
N LYS A 383 9.33 9.76 -0.97
CA LYS A 383 8.16 8.88 -1.16
C LYS A 383 8.59 7.42 -1.02
N ILE A 384 8.81 6.94 0.20
CA ILE A 384 9.06 5.52 0.45
C ILE A 384 7.71 4.80 0.52
N GLU A 385 7.53 3.79 -0.33
CA GLU A 385 6.33 2.95 -0.38
C GLU A 385 6.65 1.45 -0.40
N GLY A 386 7.95 1.09 -0.49
CA GLY A 386 8.41 -0.26 -0.17
C GLY A 386 9.55 -0.24 0.82
N LEU A 387 9.49 -1.10 1.84
CA LEU A 387 10.51 -1.29 2.87
C LEU A 387 10.75 -2.77 3.14
N SER A 388 11.99 -3.21 3.03
CA SER A 388 12.40 -4.54 3.51
C SER A 388 13.76 -4.49 4.19
N TRP A 389 14.03 -5.45 5.06
CA TRP A 389 15.39 -5.76 5.47
C TRP A 389 16.14 -6.47 4.34
N PHE A 390 17.46 -6.28 4.31
CA PHE A 390 18.40 -6.97 3.42
C PHE A 390 19.35 -7.86 4.22
N ASP A 391 19.78 -7.43 5.39
CA ASP A 391 20.45 -8.24 6.41
C ASP A 391 20.32 -7.50 7.76
N GLU A 392 20.97 -7.99 8.81
CA GLU A 392 20.90 -7.40 10.16
C GLU A 392 21.31 -5.93 10.20
N ARG A 393 22.14 -5.46 9.25
CA ARG A 393 22.70 -4.10 9.21
C ARG A 393 22.28 -3.31 7.97
N THR A 394 21.36 -3.83 7.19
CA THR A 394 21.02 -3.24 5.89
C THR A 394 19.52 -3.25 5.67
N LEU A 395 18.97 -2.07 5.39
CA LEU A 395 17.60 -1.91 4.88
C LEU A 395 17.64 -1.66 3.38
N VAL A 396 16.53 -1.98 2.73
CA VAL A 396 16.25 -1.56 1.36
C VAL A 396 14.91 -0.86 1.34
N VAL A 397 14.88 0.29 0.68
CA VAL A 397 13.64 1.01 0.38
C VAL A 397 13.50 1.26 -1.11
N ILE A 398 12.27 1.39 -1.58
CA ILE A 398 11.93 1.75 -2.94
C ILE A 398 10.84 2.83 -2.93
N ASP A 399 10.93 3.73 -3.90
CA ASP A 399 9.91 4.72 -4.21
C ASP A 399 8.94 4.19 -5.27
N ASP A 400 7.69 4.66 -5.22
CA ASP A 400 6.72 4.40 -6.28
C ASP A 400 6.69 5.56 -7.28
N ASP A 401 6.94 5.24 -8.54
CA ASP A 401 6.97 6.20 -9.64
C ASP A 401 5.61 6.42 -10.32
N ASP A 402 4.54 5.80 -9.81
CA ASP A 402 3.19 5.87 -10.39
C ASP A 402 3.23 5.52 -11.89
N PHE A 403 3.97 4.45 -12.25
CA PHE A 403 4.20 3.99 -13.62
C PHE A 403 4.89 5.03 -14.51
N GLY A 404 5.56 6.01 -13.90
CA GLY A 404 6.23 7.09 -14.59
C GLY A 404 5.30 8.03 -15.34
N ILE A 405 4.01 8.09 -14.96
CA ILE A 405 2.99 8.97 -15.57
C ILE A 405 3.45 10.44 -15.55
N LYS A 406 4.12 10.86 -14.47
CA LYS A 406 4.70 12.21 -14.31
C LYS A 406 6.19 12.29 -14.70
N GLY A 407 6.72 11.28 -15.39
CA GLY A 407 8.12 11.19 -15.82
C GLY A 407 9.12 10.73 -14.75
N ALA A 408 8.64 10.42 -13.53
CA ALA A 408 9.45 9.83 -12.48
C ALA A 408 9.91 8.40 -12.84
N ARG A 409 10.96 7.93 -12.16
CA ARG A 409 11.48 6.56 -12.30
C ARG A 409 11.92 6.04 -10.96
N SER A 410 11.37 4.88 -10.57
CA SER A 410 11.70 4.26 -9.31
C SER A 410 13.18 3.88 -9.22
N ALA A 411 13.70 3.88 -8.01
CA ALA A 411 15.04 3.43 -7.66
C ALA A 411 15.03 2.67 -6.34
N VAL A 412 15.95 1.71 -6.26
CA VAL A 412 16.21 0.99 -5.02
C VAL A 412 17.26 1.76 -4.23
N HIS A 413 17.01 1.99 -2.95
CA HIS A 413 17.96 2.61 -2.03
C HIS A 413 18.40 1.58 -0.99
N VAL A 414 19.69 1.26 -0.95
CA VAL A 414 20.30 0.37 0.04
C VAL A 414 20.87 1.21 1.18
N LEU A 415 20.39 0.99 2.39
CA LEU A 415 20.70 1.78 3.58
C LEU A 415 21.55 0.92 4.52
N ARG A 416 22.82 1.28 4.73
CA ARG A 416 23.76 0.49 5.55
C ARG A 416 24.02 1.15 6.89
N PHE A 417 24.03 0.34 7.95
CA PHE A 417 24.27 0.76 9.34
C PHE A 417 25.59 0.19 9.87
N ASP A 418 26.16 0.82 10.91
CA ASP A 418 27.40 0.37 11.55
C ASP A 418 27.23 -0.82 12.49
N GLU A 419 26.06 -1.00 13.07
CA GLU A 419 25.66 -2.14 13.92
C GLU A 419 24.27 -2.67 13.51
N PRO A 420 23.86 -3.87 13.97
CA PRO A 420 22.52 -4.37 13.73
C PRO A 420 21.44 -3.39 14.18
N LEU A 421 20.35 -3.28 13.41
CA LEU A 421 19.34 -2.24 13.62
C LEU A 421 18.47 -2.44 14.86
N ILE A 422 18.16 -3.70 15.18
CA ILE A 422 17.26 -4.14 16.27
C ILE A 422 17.90 -5.33 16.98
#